data_AF-A0A2S1JBK2-F1
#
_entry.id   AF-A0A2S1JBK2-F1
#
_cell.length_a   1.000
_cell.length_b   1.000
_cell.length_c   1.000
_cell.angle_alpha   90.00
_cell.angle_beta   90.00
_cell.angle_gamma   90.00
#
_symmetry.space_group_name_H-M   'P 1'
#
loop_
_entity.id
_entity.type
_entity.pdbx_description
1 polymer ?
#
loop_
_entity_poly.entity_id
_entity_poly.type
_entity_poly.pdbx_seq_one_letter_code
_entity_poly.pdbx_strand_id
1 'polypeptide(L)'
;MAKVDQTKASRLLSATKTMSLGANKNSIRILYGNHVAENIDFRSEPQQHVKKGIRGWSRRADNRRAFSAVIDVAVNYFGFDPIHPESSFRNIDFNRIMSVLHNLGYFVCALR
;
A
#
# COMPACT_ATOMS: atom_id res chain seq x y z
N MET A 1 -25.49 -2.04 39.52
CA MET A 1 -25.16 -2.83 38.31
C MET A 1 -25.32 -1.92 37.11
N ALA A 2 -24.23 -1.55 36.44
CA ALA A 2 -24.30 -0.70 35.24
C ALA A 2 -25.09 -1.42 34.15
N LYS A 3 -26.14 -0.78 33.63
CA LYS A 3 -26.88 -1.26 32.45
C LYS A 3 -25.89 -1.28 31.29
N VAL A 4 -25.35 -2.45 30.98
CA VAL A 4 -24.54 -2.65 29.78
C VAL A 4 -25.46 -2.30 28.61
N ASP A 5 -25.12 -1.28 27.84
CA ASP A 5 -25.82 -0.91 26.60
C ASP A 5 -25.74 -2.09 25.61
N GLN A 6 -26.66 -3.05 25.75
CA GLN A 6 -26.73 -4.28 24.93
C GLN A 6 -26.78 -3.97 23.43
N THR A 7 -27.33 -2.81 23.06
CA THR A 7 -27.36 -2.28 21.69
C THR A 7 -25.97 -1.89 21.18
N LYS A 8 -25.11 -1.31 22.02
CA LYS A 8 -23.74 -0.96 21.64
C LYS A 8 -22.87 -2.21 21.52
N ALA A 9 -22.99 -3.13 22.47
CA ALA A 9 -22.26 -4.40 22.46
C ALA A 9 -22.64 -5.29 21.25
N SER A 10 -23.93 -5.38 20.92
CA SER A 10 -24.40 -6.17 19.77
C SER A 10 -23.96 -5.59 18.42
N ARG A 11 -23.92 -4.25 18.29
CA ARG A 11 -23.36 -3.58 17.10
C ARG A 11 -21.87 -3.85 16.94
N LEU A 12 -21.09 -3.76 18.03
CA LEU A 12 -19.66 -4.07 18.00
C LEU A 12 -19.41 -5.53 17.60
N LEU A 13 -20.19 -6.47 18.13
CA LEU A 13 -20.09 -7.88 17.79
C LEU A 13 -20.42 -8.14 16.30
N SER A 14 -21.45 -7.47 15.78
CA SER A 14 -21.85 -7.58 14.36
C SER A 14 -20.81 -6.97 13.42
N ALA A 15 -20.25 -5.83 13.80
CA ALA A 15 -19.17 -5.16 13.08
C ALA A 15 -17.85 -5.95 13.13
N THR A 16 -17.58 -6.64 14.23
CA THR A 16 -16.42 -7.55 14.34
C THR A 16 -16.59 -8.75 13.41
N LYS A 17 -17.79 -9.35 13.34
CA LYS A 17 -18.08 -10.43 12.38
C LYS A 17 -17.89 -10.00 10.93
N THR A 18 -18.38 -8.82 10.56
CA THR A 18 -18.18 -8.28 9.20
C THR A 18 -16.72 -7.95 8.93
N MET A 19 -15.96 -7.48 9.92
CA MET A 19 -14.50 -7.33 9.82
C MET A 19 -13.82 -8.69 9.59
N SER A 20 -14.22 -9.76 10.28
CA SER A 20 -13.69 -11.12 10.05
C SER A 20 -13.97 -11.64 8.63
N LEU A 21 -14.97 -11.11 7.94
CA LEU A 21 -15.26 -11.39 6.53
C LEU A 21 -14.43 -10.52 5.55
N GLY A 22 -13.49 -9.71 6.05
CA GLY A 22 -12.61 -8.86 5.24
C GLY A 22 -13.09 -7.41 5.06
N ALA A 23 -14.12 -6.97 5.79
CA ALA A 23 -14.57 -5.58 5.71
C ALA A 23 -13.53 -4.63 6.33
N ASN A 24 -13.11 -3.62 5.56
CA ASN A 24 -12.17 -2.60 6.03
C ASN A 24 -12.85 -1.53 6.90
N LYS A 25 -12.04 -0.66 7.53
CA LYS A 25 -12.53 0.40 8.43
C LYS A 25 -13.58 1.32 7.79
N ASN A 26 -13.44 1.63 6.50
CA ASN A 26 -14.40 2.47 5.80
C ASN A 26 -15.74 1.75 5.57
N SER A 27 -15.72 0.46 5.25
CA SER A 27 -16.93 -0.36 5.12
C SER A 27 -17.70 -0.45 6.45
N ILE A 28 -17.00 -0.68 7.57
CA ILE A 28 -17.61 -0.71 8.90
C ILE A 28 -18.15 0.66 9.31
N ARG A 29 -17.45 1.74 8.93
CA ARG A 29 -17.91 3.12 9.15
C ARG A 29 -19.23 3.42 8.45
N ILE A 30 -19.38 2.98 7.20
CA ILE A 30 -20.61 3.17 6.42
C ILE A 30 -21.76 2.35 7.00
N LEU A 31 -21.51 1.10 7.40
CA LEU A 31 -22.55 0.16 7.84
C LEU A 31 -22.99 0.35 9.30
N TYR A 32 -22.06 0.70 10.19
CA TYR A 32 -22.30 0.73 11.63
C TYR A 32 -22.04 2.11 12.27
N GLY A 33 -21.53 3.07 11.50
CA GLY A 33 -21.24 4.43 11.93
C GLY A 33 -19.85 4.60 12.53
N ASN A 34 -19.38 5.86 12.56
CA ASN A 34 -18.06 6.25 13.10
C ASN A 34 -17.80 5.68 14.50
N HIS A 35 -18.77 5.81 15.40
CA HIS A 35 -18.66 5.37 16.78
C HIS A 35 -18.37 3.87 16.92
N VAL A 36 -18.80 3.02 15.97
CA VAL A 36 -18.48 1.59 16.00
C VAL A 36 -17.12 1.34 15.34
N ALA A 37 -16.83 2.01 14.23
CA ALA A 37 -15.56 1.88 13.50
C ALA A 37 -14.33 2.36 14.29
N GLU A 38 -14.50 3.26 15.25
CA GLU A 38 -13.41 3.70 16.14
C GLU A 38 -13.19 2.79 17.35
N ASN A 39 -14.21 2.02 17.75
CA ASN A 39 -14.14 1.11 18.89
C ASN A 39 -13.75 -0.34 18.50
N ILE A 40 -13.41 -0.57 17.24
CA ILE A 40 -12.96 -1.86 16.74
C ILE A 40 -11.50 -1.75 16.34
N ASP A 41 -10.69 -2.65 16.90
CA ASP A 41 -9.29 -2.81 16.53
C ASP A 41 -9.22 -3.47 15.15
N PHE A 42 -9.23 -2.63 14.12
CA PHE A 42 -8.71 -3.06 12.83
C PHE A 42 -7.24 -3.37 13.07
N ARG A 43 -6.90 -4.66 13.16
CA ARG A 43 -5.53 -5.10 12.93
C ARG A 43 -5.10 -4.39 11.67
N SER A 44 -4.18 -3.46 11.84
CA SER A 44 -3.37 -3.02 10.73
C SER A 44 -2.62 -4.30 10.39
N GLU A 45 -3.17 -5.13 9.50
CA GLU A 45 -2.32 -6.00 8.69
C GLU A 45 -1.16 -5.11 8.34
N PRO A 46 0.08 -5.48 8.77
CA PRO A 46 1.20 -4.57 8.85
C PRO A 46 1.17 -3.84 7.55
N GLN A 47 0.77 -2.56 7.62
CA GLN A 47 0.39 -1.78 6.47
C GLN A 47 1.59 -1.97 5.58
N GLN A 48 1.48 -2.84 4.56
CA GLN A 48 2.62 -3.16 3.74
C GLN A 48 2.88 -1.80 3.18
N HIS A 49 3.92 -1.16 3.69
CA HIS A 49 4.37 0.13 3.26
C HIS A 49 4.75 -0.18 1.83
N VAL A 50 3.79 -0.14 0.91
CA VAL A 50 4.01 -0.09 -0.51
C VAL A 50 4.86 1.15 -0.57
N LYS A 51 6.18 0.93 -0.64
CA LYS A 51 7.19 1.93 -0.30
C LYS A 51 6.74 3.17 -1.07
N LYS A 52 6.26 4.20 -0.35
CA LYS A 52 5.78 5.46 -0.95
C LYS A 52 6.84 6.07 -1.90
N GLY A 53 8.07 5.57 -1.82
CA GLY A 53 9.18 5.68 -2.76
C GLY A 53 8.76 5.72 -4.22
N ILE A 54 8.36 4.62 -4.88
CA ILE A 54 8.29 4.59 -6.36
C ILE A 54 7.28 5.58 -6.91
N ARG A 55 6.05 5.56 -6.36
CA ARG A 55 4.95 6.40 -6.85
C ARG A 55 5.17 7.89 -6.56
N GLY A 56 5.81 8.21 -5.43
CA GLY A 56 6.19 9.59 -5.11
C GLY A 56 7.41 10.06 -5.89
N TRP A 57 8.35 9.16 -6.15
CA TRP A 57 9.57 9.41 -6.89
C TRP A 57 9.30 9.59 -8.38
N SER A 58 8.45 8.76 -9.00
CA SER A 58 8.09 8.84 -10.42
C SER A 58 7.34 10.10 -10.81
N ARG A 59 6.67 10.76 -9.84
CA ARG A 59 5.94 12.01 -10.04
C ARG A 59 6.83 13.24 -10.15
N ARG A 60 8.11 13.16 -9.77
CA ARG A 60 9.06 14.28 -9.92
C ARG A 60 9.48 14.40 -11.39
N ALA A 61 9.52 15.62 -11.91
CA ALA A 61 9.81 15.89 -13.33
C ALA A 61 11.16 15.29 -13.77
N ASP A 62 12.17 15.40 -12.91
CA ASP A 62 13.54 14.93 -13.15
C ASP A 62 13.61 13.40 -13.28
N ASN A 63 12.75 12.70 -12.54
CA ASN A 63 12.73 11.24 -12.48
C ASN A 63 11.89 10.62 -13.60
N ARG A 64 11.07 11.42 -14.30
CA ARG A 64 10.19 10.92 -15.36
C ARG A 64 10.97 10.30 -16.53
N ARG A 65 12.16 10.84 -16.81
CA ARG A 65 13.10 10.32 -17.82
C ARG A 65 13.79 9.04 -17.38
N ALA A 66 14.11 8.92 -16.09
CA ALA A 66 14.71 7.73 -15.50
C ALA A 66 13.68 6.61 -15.25
N PHE A 67 12.39 6.94 -15.19
CA PHE A 67 11.33 5.98 -14.89
C PHE A 67 11.18 4.90 -15.96
N SER A 68 11.35 5.23 -17.25
CA SER A 68 11.33 4.22 -18.30
C SER A 68 12.46 3.20 -18.14
N ALA A 69 13.67 3.65 -17.78
CA ALA A 69 14.80 2.76 -17.49
C ALA A 69 14.57 1.90 -16.24
N VAL A 70 13.90 2.45 -15.22
CA VAL A 70 13.47 1.68 -14.03
C VAL A 70 12.53 0.55 -14.42
N ILE A 71 11.54 0.81 -15.28
CA ILE A 71 10.60 -0.21 -15.73
C ILE A 71 11.29 -1.25 -16.61
N ASP A 72 12.17 -0.83 -17.52
CA ASP A 72 12.89 -1.73 -18.41
C ASP A 72 13.82 -2.68 -17.64
N VAL A 73 14.56 -2.15 -16.66
CA VAL A 73 15.37 -2.99 -15.75
C VAL A 73 14.47 -3.90 -14.90
N ALA A 74 13.34 -3.39 -14.42
CA ALA A 74 12.40 -4.17 -13.63
C ALA A 74 11.81 -5.36 -14.41
N VAL A 75 11.43 -5.15 -15.68
CA VAL A 75 10.90 -6.19 -16.56
C VAL A 75 11.97 -7.24 -16.88
N ASN A 76 13.16 -6.79 -17.30
CA ASN A 76 14.19 -7.69 -17.81
C ASN A 76 14.96 -8.45 -16.71
N TYR A 77 15.12 -7.86 -15.52
CA TYR A 77 16.00 -8.41 -14.47
C TYR A 77 15.30 -8.74 -13.16
N PHE A 78 14.09 -8.22 -12.93
CA PHE A 78 13.38 -8.37 -11.65
C PHE A 78 11.99 -8.99 -11.79
N GLY A 79 11.65 -9.53 -12.97
CA GLY A 79 10.40 -10.26 -13.19
C GLY A 79 9.15 -9.38 -13.04
N PHE A 80 9.26 -8.08 -13.35
CA PHE A 80 8.11 -7.20 -13.38
C PHE A 80 7.16 -7.62 -14.51
N ASP A 81 5.95 -8.04 -14.14
CA ASP A 81 4.88 -8.29 -15.10
C ASP A 81 4.18 -6.96 -15.44
N PRO A 82 4.32 -6.44 -16.67
CA PRO A 82 3.66 -5.21 -17.09
C PRO A 82 2.14 -5.38 -17.27
N ILE A 83 1.63 -6.60 -17.38
CA ILE A 83 0.19 -6.90 -17.48
C ILE A 83 -0.46 -6.68 -16.10
N HIS A 84 0.25 -7.02 -15.02
CA HIS A 84 -0.21 -6.83 -13.64
C HIS A 84 0.79 -5.95 -12.85
N PRO A 85 0.86 -4.64 -13.14
CA PRO A 85 1.86 -3.76 -12.55
C PRO A 85 1.70 -3.63 -11.03
N GLU A 86 0.47 -3.66 -10.51
CA GLU A 86 0.22 -3.48 -9.08
C GLU A 86 0.76 -4.62 -8.21
N SER A 87 0.65 -5.88 -8.65
CA SER A 87 1.21 -7.04 -7.93
C SER A 87 2.73 -7.05 -8.05
N SER A 88 3.25 -6.75 -9.26
CA SER A 88 4.68 -6.65 -9.52
C SER A 88 5.34 -5.59 -8.63
N PHE A 89 4.78 -4.39 -8.52
CA PHE A 89 5.33 -3.34 -7.64
C PHE A 89 5.31 -3.68 -6.15
N ARG A 90 4.42 -4.58 -5.70
CA ARG A 90 4.41 -5.03 -4.28
C ARG A 90 5.56 -5.97 -3.97
N ASN A 91 5.94 -6.80 -4.94
CA ASN A 91 6.97 -7.83 -4.76
C ASN A 91 8.36 -7.33 -5.15
N ILE A 92 8.46 -6.20 -5.83
CA ILE A 92 9.72 -5.68 -6.33
C ILE A 92 10.52 -4.93 -5.26
N ASP A 93 11.80 -5.27 -5.13
CA ASP A 93 12.71 -4.50 -4.29
C ASP A 93 13.29 -3.31 -5.04
N PHE A 94 12.62 -2.17 -4.90
CA PHE A 94 13.00 -0.92 -5.54
C PHE A 94 14.44 -0.49 -5.26
N ASN A 95 14.97 -0.78 -4.06
CA ASN A 95 16.32 -0.39 -3.70
C ASN A 95 17.34 -1.12 -4.58
N ARG A 96 17.06 -2.39 -4.90
CA ARG A 96 17.91 -3.21 -5.75
C ARG A 96 17.88 -2.75 -7.20
N ILE A 97 16.71 -2.33 -7.71
CA ILE A 97 16.59 -1.70 -9.03
C ILE A 97 17.39 -0.39 -9.08
N MET A 98 17.28 0.45 -8.04
CA MET A 98 18.01 1.70 -7.94
C MET A 98 19.53 1.50 -7.89
N SER A 99 20.02 0.49 -7.17
CA SER A 99 21.45 0.13 -7.16
C SER A 99 21.93 -0.32 -8.54
N VAL A 100 21.14 -1.10 -9.28
CA VAL A 100 21.50 -1.51 -10.65
C VAL A 100 21.56 -0.30 -11.57
N LEU A 101 20.57 0.59 -11.53
CA LEU A 101 20.56 1.82 -12.33
C LEU A 101 21.71 2.76 -11.98
N HIS A 102 22.08 2.85 -10.71
CA HIS A 102 23.25 3.59 -10.27
C HIS A 102 24.55 3.01 -10.86
N ASN A 103 24.71 1.69 -10.82
CA ASN A 103 25.86 1.01 -11.39
C ASN A 103 25.91 1.09 -12.92
N LEU A 104 24.74 1.18 -13.57
CA LEU A 104 24.62 1.41 -15.01
C LEU A 104 24.81 2.89 -15.41
N GLY A 105 25.04 3.79 -14.45
CA GLY A 105 25.32 5.21 -14.71
C GLY A 105 24.10 6.08 -15.00
N TYR A 106 22.87 5.56 -14.86
CA TYR A 106 21.64 6.32 -15.17
C TYR A 106 21.43 7.56 -14.28
N PHE A 107 22.01 7.59 -13.08
CA PHE A 107 21.90 8.73 -12.16
C PHE A 107 23.06 9.73 -12.24
N VAL A 108 24.13 9.40 -12.98
CA VAL A 108 25.29 10.30 -13.16
C VAL A 108 24.96 11.45 -14.13
N CYS A 109 23.95 11.29 -15.00
CA CYS A 109 23.52 12.32 -15.96
C CYS A 109 22.47 13.32 -15.45
N ALA A 110 21.97 13.18 -14.21
CA ALA A 110 20.94 14.07 -13.65
C ALA A 110 21.50 15.21 -12.79
N LEU A 111 22.82 15.31 -12.65
CA LEU A 111 23.54 16.29 -11.82
C LEU A 111 24.25 17.38 -12.63
N ARG A 112 23.86 17.60 -13.89
CA ARG A 112 24.46 18.63 -14.74
C ARG A 112 23.43 19.64 -15.23
#